data_AF-A0A1F8SM56-F1
#
_entry.id   AF-A0A1F8SM56-F1
#
_cell.length_a   1.000
_cell.length_b   1.000
_cell.length_c   1.000
_cell.angle_alpha   90.00
_cell.angle_beta   90.00
_cell.angle_gamma   90.00
#
_symmetry.space_group_name_H-M   'P 1'
#
loop_
_entity.id
_entity.type
_entity.pdbx_description
1 polymer ?
#
loop_
_entity_poly.entity_id
_entity_poly.type
_entity_poly.pdbx_seq_one_letter_code
_entity_poly.pdbx_strand_id
1 'polypeptide(L)'
;MKFNPTRFAVVDTEGNLKFPHEIKDVIYLTPEVILRIETGENEVQIQPSSDHLARVYLEPTNRCNLECRTCIRNVWDEPLGMMEWEIYEQILDGIHAFTPMPTVFLGGFGEPLIHPKIIEMIRGVKESGGSVELITNGILLTEDVSAQLIEIGLDIL
;
A
#
# COMPACT_ATOMS: atom_id res chain seq x y z
N MET A 1 14.70 9.31 8.52
CA MET A 1 15.25 10.06 7.37
C MET A 1 15.83 9.03 6.40
N LYS A 2 15.09 8.63 5.36
CA LYS A 2 15.60 7.68 4.37
C LYS A 2 16.67 8.41 3.55
N PHE A 3 17.93 7.99 3.66
CA PHE A 3 18.99 8.44 2.75
C PHE A 3 18.57 8.01 1.34
N ASN A 4 18.41 8.94 0.41
CA ASN A 4 18.32 8.64 -1.01
C ASN A 4 19.75 8.73 -1.57
N PRO A 5 20.50 7.62 -1.67
CA PRO A 5 21.84 7.67 -2.23
C PRO A 5 21.77 8.13 -3.69
N THR A 6 22.69 9.01 -4.09
CA THR A 6 22.90 9.34 -5.50
C THR A 6 23.35 8.08 -6.23
N ARG A 7 22.69 7.76 -7.35
CA ARG A 7 23.01 6.61 -8.19
C ARG A 7 23.30 7.08 -9.61
N PHE A 8 24.26 6.43 -10.26
CA PHE A 8 24.71 6.80 -11.61
C PHE A 8 24.24 5.75 -12.61
N ALA A 9 23.68 6.19 -13.73
CA ALA A 9 23.37 5.36 -14.88
C ALA A 9 24.40 5.59 -15.99
N VAL A 10 24.63 4.59 -16.84
CA VAL A 10 25.63 4.66 -17.93
C VAL A 10 24.90 4.54 -19.25
N VAL A 11 25.31 5.31 -20.25
CA VAL A 11 24.84 5.14 -21.63
C VAL A 11 25.82 4.21 -22.35
N ASP A 12 25.31 3.12 -22.93
CA ASP A 12 26.16 2.17 -23.68
C ASP A 12 26.56 2.73 -25.06
N THR A 13 27.39 1.97 -25.79
CA THR A 13 27.88 2.37 -27.12
C THR A 13 26.79 2.50 -28.18
N GLU A 14 25.60 1.95 -27.92
CA GLU A 14 24.43 2.03 -28.80
C GLU A 14 23.50 3.19 -28.41
N GLY A 15 23.84 3.95 -27.36
CA GLY A 15 23.03 5.07 -26.88
C GLY A 15 21.95 4.68 -25.87
N ASN A 16 21.93 3.45 -25.37
CA ASN A 16 20.91 3.00 -24.42
C ASN A 16 21.30 3.36 -22.98
N LEU A 17 20.36 3.94 -22.22
CA LEU A 17 20.52 4.18 -20.79
C LEU A 17 20.46 2.85 -20.02
N LYS A 18 21.54 2.51 -19.32
CA LYS A 18 21.63 1.34 -18.42
C LYS A 18 21.45 1.80 -16.99
N PHE A 19 20.32 1.39 -16.43
CA PHE A 19 20.00 1.57 -15.03
C PHE A 19 20.83 0.62 -14.14
N PRO A 20 21.43 1.09 -13.03
CA PRO A 20 22.00 0.22 -12.01
C PRO A 20 21.03 -0.88 -11.57
N HIS A 21 21.54 -2.04 -11.17
CA HIS A 21 20.68 -3.14 -10.71
C HIS A 21 19.89 -2.75 -9.46
N GLU A 22 20.44 -1.87 -8.63
CA GLU A 22 19.89 -1.44 -7.34
C GLU A 22 18.66 -0.52 -7.45
N ILE A 23 18.32 -0.02 -8.66
CA ILE A 23 17.12 0.80 -8.87
C ILE A 23 15.96 0.03 -9.49
N LYS A 24 16.17 -1.23 -9.86
CA LYS A 24 15.10 -2.06 -10.42
C LYS A 24 13.91 -2.17 -9.48
N ASP A 25 14.17 -2.29 -8.18
CA ASP A 25 13.10 -2.41 -7.17
C ASP A 25 12.50 -1.06 -6.76
N VAL A 26 13.14 0.06 -7.11
CA VAL A 26 12.69 1.41 -6.70
C VAL A 26 11.60 1.95 -7.62
N ILE A 27 11.70 1.67 -8.92
CA ILE A 27 10.72 2.10 -9.93
C ILE A 27 10.17 0.90 -10.74
N TYR A 28 10.37 -0.32 -10.23
CA TYR A 28 9.91 -1.58 -10.83
C TYR A 28 10.29 -1.71 -12.30
N LEU A 29 11.61 -1.63 -12.58
CA LEU A 29 12.17 -1.83 -13.91
C LEU A 29 12.11 -3.31 -14.31
N THR A 30 10.91 -3.80 -14.63
CA THR A 30 10.70 -5.10 -15.26
C THR A 30 10.80 -4.98 -16.77
N PRO A 31 11.09 -6.07 -17.50
CA PRO A 31 10.91 -6.10 -18.94
C PRO A 31 9.52 -5.57 -19.32
N GLU A 32 9.43 -4.79 -20.41
CA GLU A 32 8.19 -4.23 -20.94
C GLU A 32 7.51 -3.15 -20.07
N VAL A 33 8.13 -2.70 -18.97
CA VAL A 33 7.58 -1.60 -18.18
C VAL A 33 7.51 -0.32 -19.01
N ILE A 34 6.37 0.37 -18.92
CA ILE A 34 6.22 1.71 -19.49
C ILE A 34 6.65 2.71 -18.43
N LEU A 35 7.53 3.64 -18.81
CA LEU A 35 8.00 4.72 -17.94
C LEU A 35 7.53 6.06 -18.49
N ARG A 36 7.11 6.95 -17.59
CA ARG A 36 6.87 8.34 -17.93
C ARG A 36 8.21 9.07 -17.92
N ILE A 37 8.54 9.68 -19.04
CA ILE A 37 9.76 10.48 -19.22
C ILE A 37 9.34 11.93 -19.47
N GLU A 38 9.82 12.83 -18.61
CA GLU A 38 9.61 14.27 -18.75
C GLU A 38 10.95 14.96 -18.98
N THR A 39 11.02 15.84 -19.97
CA THR A 39 12.22 16.58 -20.32
C THR A 39 12.08 18.05 -19.90
N GLY A 40 12.99 18.52 -19.05
CA GLY A 40 13.17 19.94 -18.71
C GLY A 40 14.29 20.59 -19.53
N GLU A 41 14.65 21.84 -19.18
CA GLU A 41 15.73 22.57 -19.89
C GLU A 41 17.10 21.90 -19.80
N ASN A 42 17.41 21.23 -18.67
CA ASN A 42 18.68 20.53 -18.44
C ASN A 42 18.51 19.22 -17.65
N GLU A 43 17.30 18.66 -17.63
CA GLU A 43 17.03 17.44 -16.85
C GLU A 43 16.06 16.51 -17.56
N VAL A 44 16.16 15.23 -17.19
CA VAL A 44 15.19 14.19 -17.56
C VAL A 44 14.68 13.57 -16.26
N GLN A 45 13.37 13.63 -16.05
CA GLN A 45 12.71 12.95 -14.94
C GLN A 45 12.09 11.66 -15.43
N ILE A 46 12.33 10.57 -14.70
CA ILE A 46 11.84 9.23 -15.02
C ILE A 46 10.97 8.78 -13.85
N GLN A 47 9.71 8.48 -14.16
CA GLN A 47 8.70 8.10 -13.19
C GLN A 47 8.00 6.81 -13.64
N PRO A 48 7.46 6.01 -12.71
CA PRO A 48 6.56 4.91 -13.08
C PRO A 48 5.39 5.42 -13.95
N SER A 49 4.93 4.59 -14.90
CA SER A 49 3.69 4.89 -15.65
C SER A 49 2.49 4.96 -14.69
N SER A 50 1.43 5.65 -15.12
CA SER A 50 0.12 5.63 -14.45
C SER A 50 -0.48 4.22 -14.35
N ASP A 51 0.00 3.27 -15.15
CA ASP A 51 -0.44 1.87 -15.11
C ASP A 51 0.13 1.11 -13.89
N HIS A 52 1.10 1.71 -13.20
CA HIS A 52 1.64 1.19 -11.95
C HIS A 52 0.82 1.68 -10.76
N LEU A 53 -0.11 0.85 -10.30
CA LEU A 53 -0.86 1.10 -9.07
C LEU A 53 0.06 0.88 -7.86
N ALA A 54 0.47 1.96 -7.19
CA ALA A 54 1.42 1.88 -6.07
C ALA A 54 0.76 1.42 -4.75
N ARG A 55 -0.49 1.84 -4.50
CA ARG A 55 -1.17 1.61 -3.24
C ARG A 55 -2.69 1.59 -3.41
N VAL A 56 -3.35 0.71 -2.68
CA VAL A 56 -4.81 0.66 -2.54
C VAL A 56 -5.17 0.92 -1.09
N TYR A 57 -6.02 1.93 -0.85
CA TYR A 57 -6.56 2.25 0.46
C TYR A 57 -7.91 1.56 0.61
N LEU A 58 -8.01 0.67 1.60
CA LEU A 58 -9.22 -0.07 1.93
C LEU A 58 -9.67 0.31 3.32
N GLU A 59 -10.96 0.66 3.46
CA GLU A 59 -11.60 0.91 4.74
C GLU A 59 -12.38 -0.34 5.17
N PRO A 60 -11.87 -1.17 6.09
CA PRO A 60 -12.58 -2.36 6.55
C PRO A 60 -13.86 -2.00 7.29
N THR A 61 -13.86 -0.86 7.97
CA THR A 61 -15.01 -0.32 8.68
C THR A 61 -14.82 1.16 8.96
N ASN A 62 -15.91 1.91 8.96
CA ASN A 62 -15.96 3.29 9.46
C ASN A 62 -16.43 3.36 10.93
N ARG A 63 -16.60 2.22 11.60
CA ARG A 63 -16.88 2.15 13.05
C ARG A 63 -15.57 2.31 13.83
N CYS A 64 -15.63 3.03 14.95
CA CYS A 64 -14.49 3.21 15.85
C CYS A 64 -14.98 3.15 17.30
N ASN A 65 -14.12 2.67 18.20
CA ASN A 65 -14.33 2.61 19.65
C ASN A 65 -14.03 3.95 20.34
N LEU A 66 -13.60 4.96 19.57
CA LEU A 66 -13.33 6.32 20.02
C LEU A 66 -14.23 7.33 19.29
N GLU A 67 -14.45 8.46 19.95
CA GLU A 67 -15.20 9.62 19.45
C GLU A 67 -14.30 10.87 19.51
N CYS A 68 -13.22 10.86 18.73
CA CYS A 68 -12.25 11.97 18.75
C CYS A 68 -12.91 13.29 18.34
N ARG A 69 -12.66 14.36 19.10
CA ARG A 69 -13.24 15.71 18.87
C ARG A 69 -12.96 16.26 17.47
N THR A 70 -11.82 15.91 16.88
CA THR A 70 -11.38 16.37 15.55
C THR A 70 -11.73 15.38 14.43
N CYS A 71 -12.44 14.29 14.72
CA CYS A 71 -12.76 13.27 13.71
C CYS A 71 -13.80 13.79 12.71
N ILE A 72 -13.60 13.50 11.41
CA ILE A 72 -14.56 13.83 10.37
C ILE A 72 -15.92 13.17 10.59
N ARG A 73 -15.97 12.04 11.29
CA ARG A 73 -17.21 11.31 11.63
C ARG A 73 -18.22 12.17 12.42
N ASN A 74 -17.79 13.28 13.03
CA ASN A 74 -18.68 14.23 13.71
C ASN A 74 -19.49 15.13 12.76
N VAL A 75 -19.08 15.24 11.50
CA VAL A 75 -19.67 16.16 10.51
C VAL A 75 -20.09 15.46 9.22
N TRP A 76 -19.93 14.13 9.16
CA TRP A 76 -20.23 13.34 7.98
C TRP A 76 -21.48 12.50 8.20
N ASP A 77 -22.34 12.44 7.18
CA ASP A 77 -23.62 11.72 7.18
C ASP A 77 -23.49 10.41 6.37
N GLU A 78 -22.50 9.58 6.71
CA GLU A 78 -22.37 8.23 6.14
C GLU A 78 -22.92 7.18 7.11
N PRO A 79 -23.66 6.19 6.59
CA PRO A 79 -24.04 5.03 7.36
C PRO A 79 -22.83 4.30 7.93
N LEU A 80 -22.90 3.93 9.21
CA LEU A 80 -21.86 3.11 9.83
C LEU A 80 -21.96 1.66 9.37
N GLY A 81 -20.85 1.11 8.89
CA GLY A 81 -20.78 -0.21 8.28
C GLY A 81 -19.43 -0.90 8.44
N MET A 82 -19.43 -2.16 8.03
CA MET A 82 -18.25 -3.01 7.90
C MET A 82 -18.25 -3.53 6.47
N MET A 83 -17.06 -3.69 5.88
CA MET A 83 -16.92 -4.25 4.54
C MET A 83 -17.31 -5.73 4.58
N GLU A 84 -18.26 -6.11 3.73
CA GLU A 84 -18.62 -7.52 3.55
C GLU A 84 -17.44 -8.30 2.97
N TRP A 85 -17.30 -9.56 3.39
CA TRP A 85 -16.14 -10.38 3.04
C TRP A 85 -16.02 -10.58 1.53
N GLU A 86 -17.14 -10.79 0.84
CA GLU A 86 -17.20 -11.01 -0.60
C GLU A 86 -16.72 -9.77 -1.39
N ILE A 87 -16.91 -8.57 -0.83
CA ILE A 87 -16.39 -7.32 -1.43
C ILE A 87 -14.88 -7.25 -1.27
N TYR A 88 -14.36 -7.61 -0.09
CA TYR A 88 -12.92 -7.69 0.13
C TYR A 88 -12.26 -8.70 -0.84
N GLU A 89 -12.84 -9.89 -1.02
CA GLU A 89 -12.33 -10.90 -1.95
C GLU A 89 -12.28 -10.38 -3.39
N GLN A 90 -13.36 -9.73 -3.87
CA GLN A 90 -13.38 -9.13 -5.21
C GLN A 90 -12.31 -8.05 -5.39
N ILE A 91 -12.08 -7.24 -4.36
CA ILE A 91 -11.02 -6.22 -4.39
C ILE A 91 -9.65 -6.87 -4.45
N LEU A 92 -9.41 -7.91 -3.64
CA LEU A 92 -8.14 -8.63 -3.61
C LEU A 92 -7.85 -9.31 -4.96
N ASP A 93 -8.86 -9.93 -5.58
CA ASP A 93 -8.76 -10.47 -6.94
C ASP A 93 -8.40 -9.40 -7.97
N GLY A 94 -8.99 -8.21 -7.86
CA GLY A 94 -8.64 -7.06 -8.71
C GLY A 94 -7.20 -6.59 -8.50
N ILE A 95 -6.73 -6.58 -7.24
CA ILE A 95 -5.35 -6.23 -6.87
C ILE A 95 -4.35 -7.22 -7.48
N HIS A 96 -4.71 -8.51 -7.58
CA HIS A 96 -3.85 -9.55 -8.18
C HIS A 96 -3.58 -9.33 -9.68
N ALA A 97 -4.37 -8.51 -10.37
CA ALA A 97 -4.13 -8.17 -11.78
C ALA A 97 -2.94 -7.22 -11.98
N PHE A 98 -2.41 -6.61 -10.92
CA PHE A 98 -1.30 -5.66 -10.99
C PHE A 98 0.04 -6.34 -10.70
N THR A 99 1.05 -6.01 -11.50
CA THR A 99 2.43 -6.44 -11.29
C THR A 99 3.36 -5.22 -11.32
N PRO A 100 4.10 -4.96 -10.22
CA PRO A 100 4.00 -5.62 -8.91
C PRO A 100 2.64 -5.34 -8.24
N MET A 101 2.32 -6.13 -7.22
CA MET A 101 1.13 -5.90 -6.42
C MET A 101 1.24 -4.55 -5.66
N PRO A 102 0.21 -3.69 -5.67
CA PRO A 102 0.19 -2.49 -4.84
C PRO A 102 0.30 -2.84 -3.36
N THR A 103 0.84 -1.90 -2.57
CA THR A 103 0.70 -1.97 -1.11
C THR A 103 -0.77 -1.82 -0.73
N VAL A 104 -1.28 -2.67 0.15
CA VAL A 104 -2.65 -2.55 0.69
C VAL A 104 -2.59 -1.82 2.02
N PHE A 105 -3.22 -0.66 2.08
CA PHE A 105 -3.40 0.11 3.31
C PHE A 105 -4.78 -0.19 3.88
N LEU A 106 -4.84 -0.75 5.09
CA LEU A 106 -6.05 -1.03 5.84
C LEU A 106 -6.26 0.07 6.88
N GLY A 107 -7.23 0.93 6.63
CA GLY A 107 -7.45 2.13 7.44
C GLY A 107 -8.56 3.00 6.90
N GLY A 108 -8.73 4.18 7.48
CA GLY A 108 -9.80 5.10 7.09
C GLY A 108 -10.20 5.96 8.27
N PHE A 109 -11.49 6.17 8.43
CA PHE A 109 -12.03 6.97 9.52
C PHE A 109 -12.52 6.13 10.71
N GLY A 110 -12.65 4.81 10.53
CA GLY A 110 -12.91 3.85 11.61
C GLY A 110 -11.64 3.36 12.34
N GLU A 111 -11.83 2.37 13.21
CA GLU A 111 -10.75 1.58 13.82
C GLU A 111 -10.75 0.18 13.19
N PRO A 112 -9.75 -0.14 12.34
CA PRO A 112 -9.68 -1.43 11.67
C PRO A 112 -9.72 -2.64 12.61
N LEU A 113 -9.13 -2.55 13.80
CA LEU A 113 -9.10 -3.66 14.77
C LEU A 113 -10.48 -4.02 15.36
N ILE A 114 -11.53 -3.24 15.10
CA ILE A 114 -12.91 -3.60 15.45
C ILE A 114 -13.51 -4.57 14.42
N HIS A 115 -12.99 -4.60 13.20
CA HIS A 115 -13.51 -5.48 12.17
C HIS A 115 -13.19 -6.94 12.52
N PRO A 116 -14.19 -7.84 12.62
CA PRO A 116 -13.99 -9.20 13.12
C PRO A 116 -13.11 -10.06 12.20
N LYS A 117 -12.91 -9.63 10.95
CA LYS A 117 -12.07 -10.32 9.95
C LYS A 117 -10.79 -9.57 9.60
N ILE A 118 -10.35 -8.59 10.41
CA ILE A 118 -9.18 -7.76 10.06
C ILE A 118 -7.91 -8.59 9.88
N ILE A 119 -7.72 -9.60 10.73
CA ILE A 119 -6.56 -10.49 10.71
C ILE A 119 -6.56 -11.32 9.42
N GLU A 120 -7.72 -11.84 9.02
CA GLU A 120 -7.92 -12.58 7.78
C GLU A 120 -7.72 -11.68 6.55
N MET A 121 -8.15 -10.42 6.61
CA MET A 121 -7.90 -9.45 5.54
C MET A 121 -6.41 -9.13 5.37
N ILE A 122 -5.64 -9.06 6.46
CA ILE A 122 -4.18 -8.89 6.38
C ILE A 122 -3.57 -10.17 5.78
N ARG A 123 -3.97 -11.34 6.30
CA ARG A 123 -3.47 -12.64 5.84
C ARG A 123 -3.68 -12.85 4.35
N GLY A 124 -4.87 -12.54 3.82
CA GLY A 124 -5.17 -12.69 2.40
C GLY A 124 -4.22 -11.91 1.48
N VAL A 125 -3.83 -10.69 1.87
CA VAL A 125 -2.83 -9.92 1.10
C VAL A 125 -1.44 -10.52 1.24
N LYS A 126 -1.05 -10.94 2.45
CA LYS A 126 0.29 -11.51 2.72
C LYS A 126 0.49 -12.85 2.01
N GLU A 127 -0.52 -13.70 1.94
CA GLU A 127 -0.48 -14.99 1.24
C GLU A 127 -0.23 -14.82 -0.27
N SER A 128 -0.66 -13.69 -0.85
CA SER A 128 -0.37 -13.33 -2.24
C SER A 128 0.97 -12.62 -2.45
N GLY A 129 1.80 -12.52 -1.40
CA GLY A 129 3.11 -11.85 -1.45
C GLY A 129 3.03 -10.31 -1.39
N GLY A 130 1.87 -9.75 -1.08
CA GLY A 130 1.66 -8.32 -0.97
C GLY A 130 2.25 -7.68 0.29
N SER A 131 2.38 -6.36 0.26
CA SER A 131 2.74 -5.54 1.42
C SER A 131 1.47 -4.96 2.05
N VAL A 132 1.39 -4.97 3.38
CA VAL A 132 0.24 -4.47 4.13
C VAL A 132 0.68 -3.40 5.13
N GLU A 133 -0.02 -2.27 5.09
CA GLU A 133 0.04 -1.23 6.11
C GLU A 133 -1.29 -1.21 6.88
N LEU A 134 -1.24 -1.14 8.20
CA LEU A 134 -2.42 -0.99 9.05
C LEU A 134 -2.28 0.30 9.85
N ILE A 135 -3.37 1.06 10.01
CA ILE A 135 -3.42 2.16 10.98
C ILE A 135 -4.37 1.82 12.12
N THR A 136 -4.00 2.14 13.35
CA THR A 136 -4.83 1.91 14.53
C THR A 136 -4.68 3.03 15.56
N ASN A 137 -5.72 3.27 16.34
CA ASN A 137 -5.66 4.10 17.55
C ASN A 137 -4.93 3.41 18.72
N GLY A 138 -4.62 2.12 18.59
CA GLY A 138 -3.80 1.34 19.53
C GLY A 138 -4.52 0.84 20.78
N ILE A 139 -5.78 1.21 21.01
CA ILE A 139 -6.53 0.79 22.21
C ILE A 139 -6.83 -0.72 22.21
N LEU A 140 -6.97 -1.32 21.02
CA LEU A 140 -7.28 -2.73 20.84
C LEU A 140 -6.05 -3.63 20.60
N LEU A 141 -4.83 -3.07 20.69
CA LEU A 141 -3.60 -3.83 20.63
C LEU A 141 -3.35 -4.59 21.94
N THR A 142 -4.02 -5.73 22.10
CA THR A 142 -3.71 -6.69 23.16
C THR A 142 -2.43 -7.46 22.80
N GLU A 143 -1.85 -8.17 23.78
CA GLU A 143 -0.71 -9.06 23.54
C GLU A 143 -1.01 -10.10 22.44
N ASP A 144 -2.21 -10.69 22.49
CA ASP A 144 -2.66 -11.67 21.50
C ASP A 144 -2.81 -11.07 20.10
N VAL A 145 -3.50 -9.93 19.96
CA VAL A 145 -3.65 -9.24 18.67
C VAL A 145 -2.27 -8.84 18.12
N SER A 146 -1.39 -8.32 18.98
CA SER A 146 -0.05 -7.91 18.58
C SER A 146 0.79 -9.09 18.11
N ALA A 147 0.70 -10.23 18.80
CA ALA A 147 1.38 -11.46 18.41
C ALA A 147 0.88 -11.97 17.04
N GLN A 148 -0.43 -11.95 16.79
CA GLN A 148 -1.02 -12.34 15.50
C GLN A 148 -0.53 -11.43 14.36
N LEU A 149 -0.49 -10.10 14.57
CA LEU A 149 0.00 -9.15 13.56
C LEU A 149 1.48 -9.37 13.22
N ILE A 150 2.30 -9.66 14.23
CA ILE A 150 3.72 -9.98 14.06
C ILE A 150 3.90 -11.31 13.33
N GLU A 151 3.15 -12.35 13.73
CA GLU A 151 3.23 -13.68 13.13
C GLU A 151 2.84 -13.67 11.65
N ILE A 152 1.81 -12.91 11.29
CA ILE A 152 1.37 -12.76 9.89
C ILE A 152 2.36 -11.95 9.06
N GLY A 153 3.25 -11.19 9.71
CA GLY A 153 4.26 -10.37 9.04
C GLY A 153 3.66 -9.07 8.49
N LEU A 154 2.83 -8.39 9.28
CA LEU A 154 2.40 -7.02 8.97
C LEU A 154 3.63 -6.12 8.76
N ASP A 155 3.68 -5.38 7.65
CA ASP A 155 4.87 -4.63 7.25
C ASP A 155 5.00 -3.29 7.99
N ILE A 156 3.87 -2.58 8.18
CA ILE A 156 3.81 -1.28 8.86
C ILE A 156 2.55 -1.19 9.73
N LEU A 157 2.72 -0.69 10.95
CA LEU A 157 1.69 -0.30 11.91
C LEU A 157 1.86 1.16 12.33
#